data_AF-A0AAU2TYY9-F1
#
_entry.id   AF-A0AAU2TYY9-F1
#
_cell.length_a   1.000
_cell.length_b   1.000
_cell.length_c   1.000
_cell.angle_alpha   90.00
_cell.angle_beta   90.00
_cell.angle_gamma   90.00
#
_symmetry.space_group_name_H-M   'P 1'
#
loop_
_entity.id
_entity.type
_entity.pdbx_description
1 polymer ?
#
loop_
_entity_poly.entity_id
_entity_poly.type
_entity_poly.pdbx_seq_one_letter_code
_entity_poly.pdbx_strand_id
1 'polypeptide(L)'
;MRRLIGTLAAGVLALTGLTATAAAPAQAATAATSGTFNVLTYNVAGLPEGLSSGHPATNTPLISPRLAAYDIVNVQEDFNYHAALYAGDNHPYRTATSGGAAIGDGLNTLSDYAFEDFERVRWNNCTGTNCLTPKGFTLARVRLAEGAFVDLYNVHTNADDSDDALAARRANIEQLSDFIQANSSGNAVLVMGDTNTRYTRAGDNIRTLADENGLTDAWVQRVKGGTRPTQGTDALLCPTTAPTNDCEVVDKVFYRGSKLLSLNATRYNNEWASFLDSAGGNLSDHFPHTVDFSYTLNSTLRASDFLGGPHGTAFNDADDLPAAPAPRTLTLRGGARLDAVTLTHDGGTTLTHGGTGGTATSLTLATGEHLTSVKLTQGQKDGRTRIFSAAFTTDRSRTLSSGTATADGTTFTAPSGWQIVGFTGRGGDEVDKLGVLYAPIS
;
A
#
# COMPACT_ATOMS: atom_id res chain seq x y z
N MET A 1 72.30 37.86 -35.69
CA MET A 1 71.13 37.89 -36.60
C MET A 1 69.99 37.10 -35.97
N ARG A 2 68.77 37.63 -36.11
CA ARG A 2 67.46 37.04 -35.79
C ARG A 2 67.01 36.96 -34.32
N ARG A 3 66.05 37.85 -34.07
CA ARG A 3 65.06 37.97 -32.99
C ARG A 3 64.35 36.64 -32.68
N LEU A 4 63.86 36.51 -31.45
CA LEU A 4 62.43 36.22 -31.19
C LEU A 4 62.07 36.67 -29.76
N ILE A 5 61.15 37.63 -29.71
CA ILE A 5 60.50 38.20 -28.54
C ILE A 5 59.31 37.28 -28.22
N GLY A 6 59.25 36.75 -27.00
CA GLY A 6 58.09 36.02 -26.48
C GLY A 6 57.58 36.71 -25.22
N THR A 7 56.49 37.45 -25.35
CA THR A 7 55.75 38.13 -24.29
C THR A 7 55.03 37.12 -23.38
N LEU A 8 55.33 37.12 -22.07
CA LEU A 8 54.50 36.49 -21.05
C LEU A 8 53.35 37.43 -20.64
N ALA A 9 52.12 37.02 -20.91
CA ALA A 9 50.92 37.66 -20.37
C ALA A 9 50.57 37.00 -19.02
N ALA A 10 50.58 37.79 -17.95
CA ALA A 10 50.07 37.40 -16.64
C ALA A 10 48.54 37.48 -16.63
N GLY A 11 47.87 36.33 -16.46
CA GLY A 11 46.42 36.26 -16.27
C GLY A 11 46.05 36.59 -14.83
N VAL A 12 45.26 37.66 -14.64
CA VAL A 12 44.62 38.00 -13.37
C VAL A 12 43.42 37.08 -13.16
N LEU A 13 43.46 36.21 -12.15
CA LEU A 13 42.29 35.47 -11.68
C LEU A 13 41.39 36.42 -10.87
N ALA A 14 40.21 36.74 -11.40
CA ALA A 14 39.16 37.40 -10.64
C ALA A 14 38.45 36.36 -9.75
N LEU A 15 38.58 36.49 -8.43
CA LEU A 15 37.71 35.78 -7.48
C LEU A 15 36.33 36.44 -7.50
N THR A 16 35.36 35.79 -8.13
CA THR A 16 33.94 36.13 -7.96
C THR A 16 33.43 35.45 -6.69
N GLY A 17 33.03 36.26 -5.70
CA GLY A 17 32.44 35.77 -4.46
C GLY A 17 31.10 35.07 -4.70
N LEU A 18 30.96 33.85 -4.20
CA LEU A 18 29.66 33.18 -4.09
C LEU A 18 28.89 33.83 -2.93
N THR A 19 27.92 34.66 -3.24
CA THR A 19 26.86 35.02 -2.30
C THR A 19 25.91 33.83 -2.18
N ALA A 20 25.94 33.16 -1.02
CA ALA A 20 24.95 32.16 -0.67
C ALA A 20 23.59 32.86 -0.46
N THR A 21 22.69 32.74 -1.42
CA THR A 21 21.28 33.11 -1.24
C THR A 21 20.65 32.08 -0.32
N ALA A 22 20.32 32.47 0.91
CA ALA A 22 19.49 31.67 1.80
C ALA A 22 18.15 31.38 1.11
N ALA A 23 17.87 30.10 0.88
CA ALA A 23 16.58 29.67 0.38
C ALA A 23 15.50 30.04 1.43
N ALA A 24 14.48 30.76 0.99
CA ALA A 24 13.28 30.98 1.80
C ALA A 24 12.69 29.62 2.19
N PRO A 25 12.09 29.47 3.40
CA PRO A 25 11.43 28.22 3.76
C PRO A 25 10.34 27.94 2.74
N ALA A 26 10.35 26.73 2.19
CA ALA A 26 9.27 26.27 1.32
C ALA A 26 7.96 26.44 2.08
N GLN A 27 7.08 27.32 1.60
CA GLN A 27 5.70 27.36 2.02
C GLN A 27 5.17 25.93 1.83
N ALA A 28 4.72 25.26 2.90
CA ALA A 28 4.11 23.95 2.79
C ALA A 28 2.97 24.06 1.78
N ALA A 29 3.15 23.45 0.61
CA ALA A 29 2.09 23.34 -0.38
C ALA A 29 0.91 22.70 0.32
N THR A 30 -0.28 23.30 0.21
CA THR A 30 -1.50 22.69 0.74
C THR A 30 -1.65 21.32 0.09
N ALA A 31 -1.38 20.25 0.84
CA ALA A 31 -1.53 18.88 0.35
C ALA A 31 -2.95 18.71 -0.18
N ALA A 32 -3.07 18.12 -1.38
CA ALA A 32 -4.37 17.86 -1.97
C ALA A 32 -5.20 16.99 -1.02
N THR A 33 -6.41 17.43 -0.69
CA THR A 33 -7.32 16.72 0.22
C THR A 33 -8.25 15.75 -0.51
N SER A 34 -8.12 15.67 -1.83
CA SER A 34 -8.79 14.71 -2.69
C SER A 34 -7.95 14.48 -3.95
N GLY A 35 -8.23 13.38 -4.63
CA GLY A 35 -7.57 13.04 -5.88
C GLY A 35 -8.28 11.94 -6.64
N THR A 36 -7.75 11.61 -7.79
CA THR A 36 -8.17 10.47 -8.62
C THR A 36 -6.93 9.69 -9.04
N PHE A 37 -7.09 8.38 -9.19
CA PHE A 37 -6.08 7.51 -9.78
C PHE A 37 -6.78 6.34 -10.46
N ASN A 38 -6.12 5.69 -11.41
CA ASN A 38 -6.60 4.46 -12.01
C ASN A 38 -5.66 3.30 -11.68
N VAL A 39 -6.19 2.08 -11.78
CA VAL A 39 -5.42 0.86 -11.52
C VAL A 39 -5.61 -0.14 -12.65
N LEU A 40 -4.65 -1.03 -12.83
CA LEU A 40 -4.76 -2.18 -13.72
C LEU A 40 -4.40 -3.46 -12.97
N THR A 41 -5.21 -4.50 -13.14
CA THR A 41 -4.80 -5.87 -12.85
C THR A 41 -4.73 -6.69 -14.13
N TYR A 42 -3.65 -7.45 -14.28
CA TYR A 42 -3.45 -8.27 -15.47
C TYR A 42 -2.58 -9.50 -15.22
N ASN A 43 -3.14 -10.70 -15.39
CA ASN A 43 -2.34 -11.91 -15.55
C ASN A 43 -1.66 -11.87 -16.94
N VAL A 44 -0.33 -11.81 -16.96
CA VAL A 44 0.47 -11.61 -18.18
C VAL A 44 0.95 -12.91 -18.82
N ALA A 45 0.54 -14.08 -18.30
CA ALA A 45 0.88 -15.41 -18.82
C ALA A 45 2.39 -15.64 -19.04
N GLY A 46 3.23 -15.10 -18.16
CA GLY A 46 4.69 -15.04 -18.30
C GLY A 46 5.45 -16.33 -17.93
N LEU A 47 4.80 -17.50 -17.96
CA LEU A 47 5.45 -18.81 -17.88
C LEU A 47 6.44 -19.01 -19.04
N PRO A 48 7.45 -19.92 -18.93
CA PRO A 48 8.36 -20.20 -20.04
C PRO A 48 7.65 -20.48 -21.37
N GLU A 49 8.20 -20.00 -22.49
CA GLU A 49 7.64 -20.28 -23.83
C GLU A 49 7.40 -21.78 -24.04
N GLY A 50 6.22 -22.12 -24.58
CA GLY A 50 5.77 -23.50 -24.75
C GLY A 50 5.16 -24.17 -23.51
N LEU A 51 5.30 -23.56 -22.32
CA LEU A 51 4.51 -23.91 -21.12
C LEU A 51 3.38 -22.92 -20.85
N SER A 52 3.56 -21.66 -21.27
CA SER A 52 2.48 -20.67 -21.27
C SER A 52 1.37 -21.04 -22.26
N SER A 53 0.14 -20.62 -21.95
CA SER A 53 -1.03 -20.70 -22.84
C SER A 53 -0.92 -19.75 -24.04
N GLY A 54 -0.02 -18.77 -24.00
CA GLY A 54 0.25 -17.81 -25.07
C GLY A 54 1.70 -17.80 -25.54
N HIS A 55 2.14 -16.67 -26.10
CA HIS A 55 3.48 -16.46 -26.63
C HIS A 55 4.25 -15.37 -25.86
N PRO A 56 4.57 -15.60 -24.57
CA PRO A 56 5.07 -14.55 -23.69
C PRO A 56 6.40 -13.93 -24.14
N ALA A 57 7.24 -14.64 -24.91
CA ALA A 57 8.45 -14.03 -25.48
C ALA A 57 8.14 -12.92 -26.49
N THR A 58 7.00 -13.02 -27.18
CA THR A 58 6.52 -12.02 -28.15
C THR A 58 5.56 -11.03 -27.52
N ASN A 59 4.68 -11.51 -26.65
CA ASN A 59 3.60 -10.72 -26.08
C ASN A 59 4.07 -9.81 -24.94
N THR A 60 4.98 -10.25 -24.08
CA THR A 60 5.44 -9.45 -22.93
C THR A 60 6.06 -8.11 -23.34
N PRO A 61 6.94 -8.03 -24.36
CA PRO A 61 7.42 -6.75 -24.88
C PRO A 61 6.33 -5.83 -25.42
N LEU A 62 5.21 -6.40 -25.89
CA LEU A 62 4.05 -5.63 -26.34
C LEU A 62 3.24 -5.12 -25.13
N ILE A 63 3.03 -5.95 -24.11
CA ILE A 63 2.32 -5.55 -22.88
C ILE A 63 3.04 -4.39 -22.18
N SER A 64 4.37 -4.49 -22.07
CA SER A 64 5.22 -3.57 -21.29
C SER A 64 4.90 -2.07 -21.43
N PRO A 65 4.97 -1.44 -22.63
CA PRO A 65 4.72 -0.01 -22.77
C PRO A 65 3.26 0.42 -22.54
N ARG A 66 2.32 -0.54 -22.51
CA ARG A 66 0.89 -0.24 -22.28
C ARG A 66 0.55 -0.08 -20.81
N LEU A 67 1.42 -0.54 -19.91
CA LEU A 67 1.23 -0.43 -18.47
C LEU A 67 1.33 1.02 -17.99
N ALA A 68 2.16 1.85 -18.65
CA ALA A 68 2.39 3.25 -18.31
C ALA A 68 1.15 4.18 -18.39
N ALA A 69 0.00 3.66 -18.84
CA ALA A 69 -1.27 4.41 -18.86
C ALA A 69 -2.05 4.32 -17.53
N TYR A 70 -1.55 3.56 -16.54
CA TYR A 70 -2.26 3.27 -15.30
C TYR A 70 -1.39 3.57 -14.08
N ASP A 71 -1.88 4.35 -13.10
CA ASP A 71 -1.06 4.84 -11.99
C ASP A 71 -0.58 3.73 -11.02
N ILE A 72 -1.33 2.61 -10.93
CA ILE A 72 -0.98 1.43 -10.13
C ILE A 72 -1.30 0.17 -10.92
N VAL A 73 -0.32 -0.69 -11.12
CA VAL A 73 -0.45 -1.95 -11.88
C VAL A 73 -0.05 -3.13 -11.01
N ASN A 74 -0.94 -4.12 -10.91
CA ASN A 74 -0.62 -5.45 -10.38
C ASN A 74 -0.63 -6.45 -11.53
N VAL A 75 0.51 -7.10 -11.74
CA VAL A 75 0.63 -8.20 -12.68
C VAL A 75 0.72 -9.53 -11.95
N GLN A 76 0.07 -10.55 -12.53
CA GLN A 76 0.18 -11.95 -12.11
C GLN A 76 0.87 -12.76 -13.22
N GLU A 77 1.46 -13.89 -12.86
CA GLU A 77 2.29 -14.71 -13.75
C GLU A 77 3.46 -13.98 -14.41
N ASP A 78 3.96 -12.92 -13.79
CA ASP A 78 5.20 -12.28 -14.21
C ASP A 78 6.41 -13.08 -13.72
N PHE A 79 6.68 -14.18 -14.41
CA PHE A 79 7.74 -15.14 -14.09
C PHE A 79 9.00 -14.90 -14.94
N ASN A 80 9.08 -15.50 -16.12
CA ASN A 80 10.32 -15.66 -16.87
C ASN A 80 10.66 -14.46 -17.77
N TYR A 81 9.73 -13.54 -17.97
CA TYR A 81 9.85 -12.40 -18.89
C TYR A 81 9.84 -11.03 -18.17
N HIS A 82 10.04 -11.02 -16.85
CA HIS A 82 10.03 -9.80 -16.02
C HIS A 82 10.90 -8.66 -16.57
N ALA A 83 12.12 -8.96 -16.99
CA ALA A 83 13.01 -7.94 -17.55
C ALA A 83 12.42 -7.29 -18.82
N ALA A 84 11.74 -8.07 -19.67
CA ALA A 84 11.06 -7.54 -20.85
C ALA A 84 9.80 -6.77 -20.47
N LEU A 85 9.04 -7.23 -19.46
CA LEU A 85 7.85 -6.55 -18.97
C LEU A 85 8.19 -5.17 -18.39
N TYR A 86 9.35 -5.02 -17.76
CA TYR A 86 9.78 -3.77 -17.15
C TYR A 86 10.51 -2.83 -18.12
N ALA A 87 11.02 -3.33 -19.25
CA ALA A 87 11.87 -2.57 -20.16
C ALA A 87 11.16 -1.40 -20.88
N GLY A 88 9.86 -1.55 -21.17
CA GLY A 88 9.03 -0.53 -21.82
C GLY A 88 8.18 0.29 -20.84
N ASP A 89 8.25 0.02 -19.55
CA ASP A 89 7.50 0.72 -18.50
C ASP A 89 8.38 1.77 -17.80
N ASN A 90 7.80 2.87 -17.32
CA ASN A 90 8.49 3.99 -16.67
C ASN A 90 8.01 4.34 -15.25
N HIS A 91 7.20 3.49 -14.59
CA HIS A 91 6.77 3.72 -13.21
C HIS A 91 7.98 3.87 -12.26
N PRO A 92 8.00 4.88 -11.37
CA PRO A 92 9.11 5.13 -10.46
C PRO A 92 9.22 4.11 -9.32
N TYR A 93 8.12 3.48 -8.91
CA TYR A 93 8.10 2.51 -7.81
C TYR A 93 7.71 1.14 -8.33
N ARG A 94 8.59 0.16 -8.15
CA ARG A 94 8.38 -1.20 -8.64
C ARG A 94 8.89 -2.23 -7.66
N THR A 95 8.20 -3.36 -7.59
CA THR A 95 8.68 -4.51 -6.82
C THR A 95 9.81 -5.21 -7.56
N ALA A 96 10.80 -5.72 -6.84
CA ALA A 96 11.74 -6.66 -7.43
C ALA A 96 11.05 -8.01 -7.70
N THR A 97 11.46 -8.69 -8.79
CA THR A 97 11.02 -10.06 -9.08
C THR A 97 11.37 -11.02 -7.94
N SER A 98 10.47 -11.95 -7.67
CA SER A 98 10.68 -13.10 -6.78
C SER A 98 11.38 -14.28 -7.47
N GLY A 99 11.63 -14.19 -8.78
CA GLY A 99 12.25 -15.23 -9.60
C GLY A 99 11.32 -15.75 -10.70
N GLY A 100 11.86 -16.62 -11.56
CA GLY A 100 11.09 -17.29 -12.60
C GLY A 100 10.17 -18.37 -12.05
N ALA A 101 9.41 -19.02 -12.93
CA ALA A 101 8.49 -20.09 -12.56
C ALA A 101 9.21 -21.18 -11.75
N ALA A 102 8.51 -21.76 -10.79
CA ALA A 102 9.00 -22.68 -9.75
C ALA A 102 9.80 -22.08 -8.59
N ILE A 103 10.29 -20.84 -8.72
CA ILE A 103 11.03 -20.13 -7.67
C ILE A 103 10.23 -18.91 -7.18
N GLY A 104 9.73 -18.10 -8.12
CA GLY A 104 8.97 -16.90 -7.83
C GLY A 104 7.46 -17.13 -7.72
N ASP A 105 6.79 -16.18 -7.07
CA ASP A 105 5.33 -16.14 -6.95
C ASP A 105 4.63 -15.56 -8.19
N GLY A 106 5.37 -14.90 -9.08
CA GLY A 106 4.85 -14.27 -10.29
C GLY A 106 4.03 -13.01 -10.04
N LEU A 107 4.12 -12.43 -8.84
CA LEU A 107 3.36 -11.24 -8.44
C LEU A 107 4.27 -10.03 -8.42
N ASN A 108 3.97 -9.02 -9.23
CA ASN A 108 4.72 -7.76 -9.21
C ASN A 108 3.80 -6.54 -9.30
N THR A 109 4.24 -5.45 -8.70
CA THR A 109 3.52 -4.18 -8.66
C THR A 109 4.39 -3.08 -9.26
N LEU A 110 3.79 -2.25 -10.11
CA LEU A 110 4.35 -1.02 -10.66
C LEU A 110 3.45 0.14 -10.25
N SER A 111 4.01 1.27 -9.85
CA SER A 111 3.21 2.41 -9.40
C SER A 111 3.91 3.76 -9.58
N ASP A 112 3.10 4.79 -9.85
CA ASP A 112 3.47 6.20 -9.78
C ASP A 112 3.54 6.71 -8.34
N TYR A 113 2.91 6.00 -7.41
CA TYR A 113 2.90 6.31 -5.99
C TYR A 113 3.95 5.50 -5.24
N ALA A 114 4.63 6.17 -4.30
CA ALA A 114 5.53 5.49 -3.39
C ALA A 114 4.75 4.47 -2.56
N PHE A 115 5.34 3.30 -2.33
CA PHE A 115 4.80 2.31 -1.41
C PHE A 115 5.89 1.78 -0.48
N GLU A 116 5.45 1.37 0.70
CA GLU A 116 6.28 0.79 1.75
C GLU A 116 5.62 -0.46 2.34
N ASP A 117 6.26 -1.08 3.34
CA ASP A 117 5.75 -2.28 4.02
C ASP A 117 5.40 -3.43 3.07
N PHE A 118 6.25 -3.65 2.06
CA PHE A 118 6.05 -4.70 1.08
C PHE A 118 6.27 -6.09 1.68
N GLU A 119 5.28 -6.98 1.54
CA GLU A 119 5.33 -8.37 1.99
C GLU A 119 4.84 -9.32 0.90
N ARG A 120 5.47 -10.51 0.80
CA ARG A 120 5.03 -11.61 -0.06
C ARG A 120 4.59 -12.77 0.82
N VAL A 121 3.35 -13.21 0.68
CA VAL A 121 2.75 -14.27 1.49
C VAL A 121 2.38 -15.45 0.61
N ARG A 122 3.00 -16.61 0.86
CA ARG A 122 2.73 -17.85 0.15
C ARG A 122 1.42 -18.47 0.64
N TRP A 123 0.66 -19.10 -0.26
CA TRP A 123 -0.48 -19.92 0.12
C TRP A 123 -0.09 -21.13 0.95
N ASN A 124 -0.87 -21.42 1.99
CA ASN A 124 -0.72 -22.63 2.80
C ASN A 124 -1.23 -23.89 2.07
N ASN A 125 -2.20 -23.71 1.17
CA ASN A 125 -2.87 -24.78 0.43
C ASN A 125 -2.74 -24.54 -1.08
N CYS A 126 -2.41 -25.59 -1.82
CA CYS A 126 -2.33 -25.61 -3.28
C CYS A 126 -2.64 -27.02 -3.80
N THR A 127 -2.92 -27.16 -5.10
CA THR A 127 -3.07 -28.45 -5.78
C THR A 127 -2.41 -28.47 -7.16
N GLY A 128 -2.02 -29.66 -7.61
CA GLY A 128 -1.52 -29.88 -8.98
C GLY A 128 -0.29 -29.04 -9.31
N THR A 129 -0.26 -28.48 -10.52
CA THR A 129 0.84 -27.64 -11.01
C THR A 129 0.96 -26.32 -10.23
N ASN A 130 -0.11 -25.85 -9.59
CA ASN A 130 -0.07 -24.65 -8.75
C ASN A 130 0.86 -24.82 -7.54
N CYS A 131 1.14 -26.05 -7.10
CA CYS A 131 2.11 -26.31 -6.04
C CYS A 131 3.57 -26.25 -6.49
N LEU A 132 3.83 -26.25 -7.81
CA LEU A 132 5.18 -26.23 -8.36
C LEU A 132 5.80 -24.85 -8.28
N THR A 133 5.02 -23.79 -8.08
CA THR A 133 5.47 -22.41 -7.90
C THR A 133 4.86 -21.83 -6.61
N PRO A 134 5.56 -20.96 -5.86
CA PRO A 134 5.05 -20.41 -4.61
C PRO A 134 3.99 -19.32 -4.84
N LYS A 135 2.82 -19.67 -5.41
CA LYS A 135 1.68 -18.74 -5.53
C LYS A 135 1.28 -18.18 -4.17
N GLY A 136 0.67 -17.00 -4.19
CA GLY A 136 0.37 -16.26 -2.98
C GLY A 136 -0.37 -14.96 -3.24
N PHE A 137 -0.10 -14.01 -2.35
CA PHE A 137 -0.44 -12.61 -2.50
C PHE A 137 0.68 -11.72 -1.98
N THR A 138 0.64 -10.44 -2.34
CA THR A 138 1.51 -9.42 -1.75
C THR A 138 0.69 -8.37 -1.00
N LEU A 139 1.33 -7.67 -0.07
CA LEU A 139 0.87 -6.41 0.50
C LEU A 139 1.87 -5.32 0.09
N ALA A 140 1.38 -4.14 -0.30
CA ALA A 140 2.14 -2.91 -0.41
C ALA A 140 1.30 -1.75 0.14
N ARG A 141 1.85 -0.92 1.04
CA ARG A 141 1.15 0.26 1.56
C ARG A 141 1.45 1.47 0.68
N VAL A 142 0.52 1.79 -0.21
CA VAL A 142 0.65 2.86 -1.20
C VAL A 142 0.29 4.21 -0.59
N ARG A 143 1.14 5.22 -0.77
CA ARG A 143 0.93 6.59 -0.28
C ARG A 143 0.17 7.46 -1.29
N LEU A 144 -1.13 7.61 -1.03
CA LEU A 144 -2.10 8.55 -1.64
C LEU A 144 -1.61 10.00 -1.69
N ALA A 145 -1.41 10.47 -0.47
CA ALA A 145 -1.01 11.81 -0.07
C ALA A 145 -0.38 11.66 1.32
N GLU A 146 0.06 12.77 1.93
CA GLU A 146 0.53 12.74 3.32
C GLU A 146 -0.54 12.15 4.26
N GLY A 147 -0.16 11.12 5.01
CA GLY A 147 -1.06 10.45 5.96
C GLY A 147 -2.24 9.70 5.34
N ALA A 148 -2.28 9.56 4.02
CA ALA A 148 -3.36 8.90 3.30
C ALA A 148 -2.81 7.69 2.55
N PHE A 149 -3.10 6.49 3.07
CA PHE A 149 -2.54 5.25 2.57
C PHE A 149 -3.63 4.25 2.19
N VAL A 150 -3.36 3.46 1.16
CA VAL A 150 -4.17 2.29 0.78
C VAL A 150 -3.28 1.05 0.86
N ASP A 151 -3.74 0.04 1.58
CA ASP A 151 -3.14 -1.28 1.59
C ASP A 151 -3.53 -2.01 0.30
N LEU A 152 -2.57 -2.11 -0.62
CA LEU A 152 -2.71 -2.73 -1.92
C LEU A 152 -2.32 -4.21 -1.86
N TYR A 153 -3.19 -5.07 -2.35
CA TYR A 153 -2.95 -6.50 -2.45
C TYR A 153 -2.92 -6.96 -3.91
N ASN A 154 -1.83 -7.64 -4.30
CA ASN A 154 -1.74 -8.39 -5.56
C ASN A 154 -2.00 -9.87 -5.25
N VAL A 155 -2.97 -10.50 -5.92
CA VAL A 155 -3.40 -11.86 -5.58
C VAL A 155 -3.38 -12.79 -6.80
N HIS A 156 -2.89 -14.02 -6.62
CA HIS A 156 -3.08 -15.11 -7.59
C HIS A 156 -3.36 -16.43 -6.87
N THR A 157 -4.63 -16.83 -6.81
CA THR A 157 -5.04 -18.06 -6.10
C THR A 157 -4.88 -19.34 -6.95
N ASN A 158 -5.15 -20.49 -6.35
CA ASN A 158 -5.13 -21.79 -7.04
C ASN A 158 -6.13 -21.84 -8.22
N ALA A 159 -5.62 -22.18 -9.41
CA ALA A 159 -6.42 -22.37 -10.62
C ALA A 159 -7.20 -23.71 -10.61
N ASP A 160 -7.80 -24.07 -11.75
CA ASP A 160 -8.60 -25.29 -11.99
C ASP A 160 -9.93 -25.41 -11.22
N ASP A 161 -10.76 -26.37 -11.62
CA ASP A 161 -12.13 -26.58 -11.13
C ASP A 161 -12.42 -27.98 -10.57
N SER A 162 -11.40 -28.83 -10.39
CA SER A 162 -11.55 -30.08 -9.63
C SER A 162 -11.88 -29.79 -8.16
N ASP A 163 -12.59 -30.70 -7.48
CA ASP A 163 -13.03 -30.48 -6.10
C ASP A 163 -11.88 -30.09 -5.14
N ASP A 164 -10.71 -30.72 -5.30
CA ASP A 164 -9.51 -30.41 -4.52
C ASP A 164 -8.97 -29.00 -4.85
N ALA A 165 -8.98 -28.61 -6.13
CA ALA A 165 -8.57 -27.28 -6.55
C ALA A 165 -9.53 -26.18 -6.04
N LEU A 166 -10.84 -26.45 -6.08
CA LEU A 166 -11.85 -25.59 -5.47
C LEU A 166 -11.60 -25.45 -3.96
N ALA A 167 -11.29 -26.56 -3.26
CA ALA A 167 -11.01 -26.54 -1.83
C ALA A 167 -9.75 -25.73 -1.48
N ALA A 168 -8.65 -25.90 -2.23
CA ALA A 168 -7.45 -25.10 -2.04
C ALA A 168 -7.70 -23.62 -2.31
N ARG A 169 -8.42 -23.28 -3.39
CA ARG A 169 -8.78 -21.88 -3.68
C ARG A 169 -9.64 -21.26 -2.60
N ARG A 170 -10.62 -22.00 -2.05
CA ARG A 170 -11.40 -21.52 -0.90
C ARG A 170 -10.50 -21.20 0.29
N ALA A 171 -9.56 -22.09 0.62
CA ALA A 171 -8.59 -21.85 1.68
C ALA A 171 -7.66 -20.64 1.39
N ASN A 172 -7.31 -20.38 0.12
CA ASN A 172 -6.53 -19.17 -0.24
C ASN A 172 -7.33 -17.89 0.04
N ILE A 173 -8.62 -17.87 -0.32
CA ILE A 173 -9.49 -16.73 -0.04
C ILE A 173 -9.62 -16.47 1.47
N GLU A 174 -9.78 -17.52 2.28
CA GLU A 174 -9.82 -17.34 3.74
C GLU A 174 -8.48 -16.86 4.31
N GLN A 175 -7.36 -17.42 3.84
CA GLN A 175 -6.03 -16.95 4.26
C GLN A 175 -5.81 -15.46 3.94
N LEU A 176 -6.29 -14.99 2.79
CA LEU A 176 -6.23 -13.57 2.43
C LEU A 176 -7.17 -12.74 3.31
N SER A 177 -8.39 -13.22 3.56
CA SER A 177 -9.36 -12.55 4.45
C SER A 177 -8.76 -12.33 5.84
N ASP A 178 -8.25 -13.40 6.47
CA ASP A 178 -7.63 -13.36 7.79
C ASP A 178 -6.43 -12.41 7.81
N PHE A 179 -5.61 -12.41 6.75
CA PHE A 179 -4.46 -11.52 6.66
C PHE A 179 -4.88 -10.04 6.58
N ILE A 180 -5.92 -9.70 5.81
CA ILE A 180 -6.44 -8.33 5.72
C ILE A 180 -7.00 -7.88 7.08
N GLN A 181 -7.74 -8.73 7.78
CA GLN A 181 -8.24 -8.42 9.12
C GLN A 181 -7.10 -8.14 10.09
N ALA A 182 -6.03 -8.93 10.04
CA ALA A 182 -4.88 -8.80 10.94
C ALA A 182 -3.97 -7.60 10.62
N ASN A 183 -3.83 -7.20 9.34
CA ASN A 183 -2.80 -6.23 8.93
C ASN A 183 -3.33 -4.90 8.40
N SER A 184 -4.63 -4.82 8.09
CA SER A 184 -5.27 -3.65 7.47
C SER A 184 -6.51 -3.16 8.21
N SER A 185 -6.68 -3.53 9.48
CA SER A 185 -7.68 -2.90 10.34
C SER A 185 -7.46 -1.38 10.40
N GLY A 186 -8.54 -0.60 10.32
CA GLY A 186 -8.46 0.87 10.24
C GLY A 186 -7.96 1.45 8.92
N ASN A 187 -7.48 0.63 7.98
CA ASN A 187 -6.90 1.09 6.72
C ASN A 187 -7.86 0.93 5.53
N ALA A 188 -7.68 1.81 4.55
CA ALA A 188 -8.29 1.62 3.24
C ALA A 188 -7.58 0.45 2.54
N VAL A 189 -8.34 -0.36 1.81
CA VAL A 189 -7.83 -1.59 1.19
C VAL A 189 -8.21 -1.61 -0.29
N LEU A 190 -7.29 -2.07 -1.12
CA LEU A 190 -7.49 -2.38 -2.52
C LEU A 190 -6.91 -3.77 -2.82
N VAL A 191 -7.75 -4.75 -3.13
CA VAL A 191 -7.33 -6.08 -3.55
C VAL A 191 -7.55 -6.21 -5.05
N MET A 192 -6.51 -6.52 -5.81
CA MET A 192 -6.64 -6.73 -7.25
C MET A 192 -5.74 -7.84 -7.75
N GLY A 193 -6.29 -8.71 -8.60
CA GLY A 193 -5.56 -9.86 -9.12
C GLY A 193 -6.45 -10.95 -9.70
N ASP A 194 -5.81 -11.99 -10.23
CA ASP A 194 -6.44 -13.23 -10.65
C ASP A 194 -6.86 -14.04 -9.41
N THR A 195 -8.13 -13.91 -9.04
CA THR A 195 -8.67 -14.66 -7.91
C THR A 195 -9.02 -16.09 -8.27
N ASN A 196 -8.95 -16.49 -9.55
CA ASN A 196 -9.49 -17.74 -10.10
C ASN A 196 -10.95 -18.02 -9.71
N THR A 197 -11.69 -17.05 -9.16
CA THR A 197 -13.06 -17.24 -8.66
C THR A 197 -14.12 -16.62 -9.56
N ARG A 198 -15.33 -17.19 -9.52
CA ARG A 198 -16.55 -16.62 -10.07
C ARG A 198 -17.63 -16.62 -9.00
N TYR A 199 -18.41 -15.55 -8.91
CA TYR A 199 -19.64 -15.48 -8.13
C TYR A 199 -20.63 -16.57 -8.54
N THR A 200 -20.73 -16.88 -9.84
CA THR A 200 -21.64 -17.91 -10.35
C THR A 200 -21.18 -19.33 -10.03
N ARG A 201 -19.88 -19.58 -9.79
CA ARG A 201 -19.37 -20.94 -9.56
C ARG A 201 -19.76 -21.45 -8.17
N ALA A 202 -20.43 -22.60 -8.12
CA ALA A 202 -20.94 -23.19 -6.87
C ALA A 202 -19.84 -23.46 -5.83
N GLY A 203 -18.65 -23.89 -6.25
CA GLY A 203 -17.56 -24.24 -5.34
C GLY A 203 -16.62 -23.10 -4.92
N ASP A 204 -16.85 -21.86 -5.36
CA ASP A 204 -16.05 -20.71 -4.93
C ASP A 204 -16.63 -20.00 -3.70
N ASN A 205 -15.79 -19.29 -2.96
CA ASN A 205 -16.17 -18.52 -1.75
C ASN A 205 -15.79 -17.04 -1.84
N ILE A 206 -15.70 -16.44 -3.04
CA ILE A 206 -15.24 -15.04 -3.19
C ILE A 206 -16.07 -14.02 -2.41
N ARG A 207 -17.32 -14.36 -2.09
CA ARG A 207 -18.20 -13.57 -1.20
C ARG A 207 -17.57 -13.37 0.18
N THR A 208 -16.88 -14.38 0.71
CA THR A 208 -16.25 -14.32 2.03
C THR A 208 -15.27 -13.16 2.13
N LEU A 209 -14.39 -13.00 1.13
CA LEU A 209 -13.44 -11.90 1.08
C LEU A 209 -14.14 -10.54 1.22
N ALA A 210 -15.24 -10.36 0.51
CA ALA A 210 -16.01 -9.12 0.54
C ALA A 210 -16.78 -8.92 1.85
N ASP A 211 -17.43 -9.97 2.35
CA ASP A 211 -18.34 -9.87 3.51
C ASP A 211 -17.58 -9.72 4.83
N GLU A 212 -16.49 -10.46 5.01
CA GLU A 212 -15.71 -10.41 6.25
C GLU A 212 -14.85 -9.15 6.37
N ASN A 213 -14.44 -8.59 5.23
CA ASN A 213 -13.59 -7.40 5.19
C ASN A 213 -14.36 -6.12 4.81
N GLY A 214 -15.69 -6.17 4.65
CA GLY A 214 -16.46 -5.02 4.20
C GLY A 214 -15.97 -4.42 2.87
N LEU A 215 -15.48 -5.27 1.96
CA LEU A 215 -15.00 -4.84 0.65
C LEU A 215 -16.14 -4.80 -0.37
N THR A 216 -16.01 -3.89 -1.31
CA THR A 216 -16.89 -3.76 -2.49
C THR A 216 -16.15 -4.24 -3.72
N ASP A 217 -16.74 -5.16 -4.50
CA ASP A 217 -16.25 -5.49 -5.84
C ASP A 217 -16.65 -4.38 -6.82
N ALA A 218 -15.67 -3.78 -7.50
CA ALA A 218 -15.88 -2.70 -8.46
C ALA A 218 -16.73 -3.14 -9.66
N TRP A 219 -16.57 -4.37 -10.16
CA TRP A 219 -17.39 -4.91 -11.24
C TRP A 219 -18.85 -5.08 -10.80
N VAL A 220 -19.06 -5.66 -9.61
CA VAL A 220 -20.42 -5.82 -9.06
C VAL A 220 -21.09 -4.47 -8.89
N GLN A 221 -20.38 -3.49 -8.31
CA GLN A 221 -20.93 -2.16 -8.08
C GLN A 221 -21.21 -1.40 -9.38
N ARG A 222 -20.22 -1.35 -10.30
CA ARG A 222 -20.27 -0.47 -11.49
C ARG A 222 -20.99 -1.09 -12.67
N VAL A 223 -21.00 -2.42 -12.79
CA VAL A 223 -21.59 -3.14 -13.93
C VAL A 223 -22.87 -3.87 -13.55
N LYS A 224 -22.89 -4.53 -12.38
CA LYS A 224 -24.05 -5.32 -11.93
C LYS A 224 -25.01 -4.58 -10.99
N GLY A 225 -24.87 -3.26 -10.89
CA GLY A 225 -25.77 -2.42 -10.08
C GLY A 225 -25.74 -2.76 -8.59
N GLY A 226 -24.61 -3.24 -8.08
CA GLY A 226 -24.44 -3.62 -6.68
C GLY A 226 -24.98 -5.00 -6.31
N THR A 227 -25.59 -5.73 -7.25
CA THR A 227 -26.12 -7.07 -6.99
C THR A 227 -25.16 -8.13 -7.49
N ARG A 228 -24.62 -8.94 -6.56
CA ARG A 228 -23.74 -10.06 -6.90
C ARG A 228 -24.53 -11.11 -7.70
N PRO A 229 -23.95 -11.72 -8.76
CA PRO A 229 -24.56 -12.86 -9.43
C PRO A 229 -24.92 -13.97 -8.44
N THR A 230 -25.97 -14.75 -8.73
CA THR A 230 -26.40 -15.86 -7.88
C THR A 230 -25.41 -17.03 -7.97
N GLN A 231 -25.06 -17.62 -6.83
CA GLN A 231 -24.14 -18.75 -6.79
C GLN A 231 -24.81 -20.02 -7.33
N GLY A 232 -24.08 -20.80 -8.11
CA GLY A 232 -24.54 -22.06 -8.68
C GLY A 232 -25.41 -21.91 -9.93
N THR A 233 -25.61 -20.69 -10.43
CA THR A 233 -26.25 -20.48 -11.74
C THR A 233 -25.23 -20.64 -12.86
N ASP A 234 -25.72 -20.68 -14.11
CA ASP A 234 -24.87 -20.73 -15.29
C ASP A 234 -23.81 -19.62 -15.28
N ALA A 235 -22.61 -19.97 -15.73
CA ALA A 235 -21.49 -19.05 -15.79
C ALA A 235 -21.76 -17.92 -16.79
N LEU A 236 -21.49 -16.68 -16.38
CA LEU A 236 -21.54 -15.51 -17.26
C LEU A 236 -20.24 -15.44 -18.08
N LEU A 237 -20.07 -16.33 -19.05
CA LEU A 237 -18.82 -16.44 -19.81
C LEU A 237 -18.57 -15.22 -20.72
N CYS A 238 -17.30 -14.83 -20.83
CA CYS A 238 -16.87 -13.80 -21.78
C CYS A 238 -16.58 -14.41 -23.15
N PRO A 239 -16.93 -13.72 -24.26
CA PRO A 239 -16.38 -14.08 -25.56
C PRO A 239 -14.86 -13.83 -25.56
N THR A 240 -14.12 -14.66 -26.30
CA THR A 240 -12.65 -14.57 -26.40
C THR A 240 -12.16 -13.37 -27.21
N THR A 241 -13.07 -12.70 -27.92
CA THR A 241 -12.83 -11.52 -28.76
C THR A 241 -13.91 -10.50 -28.45
N ALA A 242 -13.52 -9.24 -28.27
CA ALA A 242 -14.41 -8.15 -27.87
C ALA A 242 -15.30 -8.47 -26.65
N PRO A 243 -14.72 -8.92 -25.52
CA PRO A 243 -15.46 -9.10 -24.28
C PRO A 243 -16.13 -7.80 -23.86
N THR A 244 -17.39 -7.90 -23.44
CA THR A 244 -18.09 -6.78 -22.81
C THR A 244 -17.71 -6.70 -21.34
N ASN A 245 -18.03 -5.58 -20.69
CA ASN A 245 -17.89 -5.50 -19.24
C ASN A 245 -18.89 -6.39 -18.50
N ASP A 246 -19.96 -6.86 -19.15
CA ASP A 246 -21.08 -7.56 -18.49
C ASP A 246 -20.77 -9.02 -18.16
N CYS A 247 -19.87 -9.67 -18.89
CA CYS A 247 -19.47 -11.03 -18.58
C CYS A 247 -18.61 -11.09 -17.30
N GLU A 248 -18.59 -12.27 -16.67
CA GLU A 248 -17.81 -12.54 -15.47
C GLU A 248 -16.44 -13.13 -15.81
N VAL A 249 -15.40 -12.48 -15.29
CA VAL A 249 -14.00 -12.92 -15.31
C VAL A 249 -13.54 -13.37 -13.92
N VAL A 250 -12.36 -13.97 -13.84
CA VAL A 250 -11.74 -14.41 -12.58
C VAL A 250 -10.84 -13.35 -11.95
N ASP A 251 -10.39 -12.38 -12.73
CA ASP A 251 -9.68 -11.20 -12.28
C ASP A 251 -10.64 -10.23 -11.60
N LYS A 252 -10.33 -9.82 -10.37
CA LYS A 252 -11.23 -8.99 -9.54
C LYS A 252 -10.51 -7.76 -9.02
N VAL A 253 -11.31 -6.72 -8.70
CA VAL A 253 -10.86 -5.53 -7.99
C VAL A 253 -11.85 -5.24 -6.86
N PHE A 254 -11.42 -5.49 -5.62
CA PHE A 254 -12.15 -5.21 -4.40
C PHE A 254 -11.57 -4.00 -3.69
N TYR A 255 -12.41 -3.18 -3.07
CA TYR A 255 -11.93 -2.00 -2.35
C TYR A 255 -12.80 -1.63 -1.14
N ARG A 256 -12.20 -0.92 -0.19
CA ARG A 256 -12.90 -0.15 0.86
C ARG A 256 -12.11 1.11 1.19
N GLY A 257 -12.81 2.17 1.62
CA GLY A 257 -12.19 3.32 2.28
C GLY A 257 -11.85 3.03 3.75
N SER A 258 -11.57 4.08 4.51
CA SER A 258 -11.39 4.02 5.96
C SER A 258 -11.95 5.28 6.62
N LYS A 259 -11.84 5.38 7.95
CA LYS A 259 -12.13 6.63 8.66
C LYS A 259 -11.18 7.78 8.29
N LEU A 260 -10.03 7.51 7.67
CA LEU A 260 -9.06 8.53 7.24
C LEU A 260 -9.32 9.03 5.81
N LEU A 261 -9.82 8.17 4.93
CA LEU A 261 -10.06 8.51 3.52
C LEU A 261 -11.25 7.75 2.94
N SER A 262 -12.04 8.44 2.12
CA SER A 262 -13.00 7.78 1.23
C SER A 262 -12.25 7.22 0.02
N LEU A 263 -12.74 6.10 -0.50
CA LEU A 263 -12.25 5.50 -1.74
C LEU A 263 -13.47 5.02 -2.52
N ASN A 264 -13.65 5.48 -3.76
CA ASN A 264 -14.84 5.19 -4.55
C ASN A 264 -14.45 4.83 -5.98
N ALA A 265 -14.92 3.68 -6.46
CA ALA A 265 -14.79 3.32 -7.86
C ALA A 265 -15.72 4.22 -8.72
N THR A 266 -15.14 4.91 -9.70
CA THR A 266 -15.83 5.82 -10.62
C THR A 266 -15.98 5.21 -12.01
N ARG A 267 -15.13 4.24 -12.38
CA ARG A 267 -15.22 3.48 -13.64
C ARG A 267 -14.72 2.06 -13.43
N TYR A 268 -15.30 1.11 -14.17
CA TYR A 268 -14.75 -0.21 -14.38
C TYR A 268 -14.68 -0.44 -15.89
N ASN A 269 -13.59 -1.02 -16.39
CA ASN A 269 -13.51 -1.42 -17.79
C ASN A 269 -12.62 -2.64 -18.02
N ASN A 270 -13.02 -3.47 -18.97
CA ASN A 270 -12.17 -4.45 -19.63
C ASN A 270 -11.34 -3.74 -20.71
N GLU A 271 -10.03 -3.71 -20.52
CA GLU A 271 -9.06 -3.01 -21.37
C GLU A 271 -8.60 -3.86 -22.57
N TRP A 272 -9.28 -4.96 -22.87
CA TRP A 272 -8.96 -5.89 -23.97
C TRP A 272 -8.50 -5.20 -25.26
N ALA A 273 -9.24 -4.19 -25.74
CA ALA A 273 -8.94 -3.51 -27.00
C ALA A 273 -7.60 -2.76 -26.98
N SER A 274 -7.12 -2.36 -25.80
CA SER A 274 -5.82 -1.70 -25.61
C SER A 274 -4.66 -2.69 -25.62
N PHE A 275 -4.91 -3.99 -25.43
CA PHE A 275 -3.93 -5.06 -25.26
C PHE A 275 -4.05 -6.15 -26.34
N LEU A 276 -3.92 -5.72 -27.60
CA LEU A 276 -3.88 -6.60 -28.76
C LEU A 276 -2.54 -6.51 -29.49
N ASP A 277 -2.15 -7.59 -30.17
CA ASP A 277 -1.11 -7.54 -31.18
C ASP A 277 -1.61 -6.80 -32.46
N SER A 278 -0.72 -6.65 -33.44
CA SER A 278 -1.04 -5.95 -34.70
C SER A 278 -2.03 -6.73 -35.60
N ALA A 279 -2.23 -8.02 -35.36
CA ALA A 279 -3.21 -8.86 -36.04
C ALA A 279 -4.56 -8.92 -35.29
N GLY A 280 -4.68 -8.27 -34.13
CA GLY A 280 -5.87 -8.30 -33.28
C GLY A 280 -5.94 -9.51 -32.34
N GLY A 281 -4.84 -10.24 -32.15
CA GLY A 281 -4.69 -11.33 -31.20
C GLY A 281 -4.49 -10.86 -29.76
N ASN A 282 -4.94 -11.68 -28.80
CA ASN A 282 -4.80 -11.38 -27.38
C ASN A 282 -3.34 -11.52 -26.93
N LEU A 283 -2.87 -10.62 -26.06
CA LEU A 283 -1.50 -10.67 -25.51
C LEU A 283 -1.36 -11.62 -24.30
N SER A 284 -2.48 -12.03 -23.71
CA SER A 284 -2.57 -13.03 -22.64
C SER A 284 -3.86 -13.84 -22.84
N ASP A 285 -3.98 -14.98 -22.18
CA ASP A 285 -5.24 -15.71 -22.05
C ASP A 285 -6.23 -15.05 -21.09
N HIS A 286 -5.76 -14.10 -20.27
CA HIS A 286 -6.60 -13.21 -19.47
C HIS A 286 -6.86 -11.88 -20.17
N PHE A 287 -7.93 -11.21 -19.74
CA PHE A 287 -8.21 -9.83 -20.12
C PHE A 287 -7.69 -8.86 -19.05
N PRO A 288 -7.12 -7.71 -19.44
CA PRO A 288 -6.70 -6.68 -18.51
C PRO A 288 -7.91 -5.90 -17.99
N HIS A 289 -7.98 -5.68 -16.68
CA HIS A 289 -9.10 -4.98 -16.05
C HIS A 289 -8.63 -3.73 -15.30
N THR A 290 -9.30 -2.61 -15.57
CA THR A 290 -9.01 -1.33 -14.93
C THR A 290 -10.19 -0.80 -14.13
N VAL A 291 -9.85 -0.08 -13.06
CA VAL A 291 -10.81 0.68 -12.25
C VAL A 291 -10.26 2.08 -12.02
N ASP A 292 -11.08 3.08 -12.27
CA ASP A 292 -10.76 4.45 -11.89
C ASP A 292 -11.33 4.70 -10.50
N PHE A 293 -10.57 5.38 -9.65
CA PHE A 293 -10.93 5.73 -8.29
C PHE A 293 -10.91 7.24 -8.07
N SER A 294 -11.80 7.70 -7.20
CA SER A 294 -11.66 8.97 -6.51
C SER A 294 -11.50 8.76 -5.01
N TYR A 295 -10.71 9.61 -4.37
CA TYR A 295 -10.54 9.62 -2.92
C TYR A 295 -10.67 11.03 -2.36
N THR A 296 -11.13 11.12 -1.10
CA THR A 296 -11.16 12.36 -0.32
C THR A 296 -10.74 12.07 1.11
N LEU A 297 -9.87 12.89 1.66
CA LEU A 297 -9.41 12.77 3.04
C LEU A 297 -10.52 13.27 4.01
N ASN A 298 -10.77 12.57 5.11
CA ASN A 298 -11.81 12.91 6.12
C ASN A 298 -11.62 14.27 6.86
N SER A 299 -12.46 15.28 6.65
CA SER A 299 -12.26 16.61 7.24
C SER A 299 -12.16 16.69 8.78
N THR A 300 -12.50 15.63 9.53
CA THR A 300 -12.44 15.60 11.00
C THR A 300 -11.43 14.60 11.56
N LEU A 301 -10.76 13.81 10.72
CA LEU A 301 -9.71 12.87 11.14
C LEU A 301 -8.63 12.74 10.06
N ARG A 302 -7.37 12.93 10.45
CA ARG A 302 -6.18 12.86 9.57
C ARG A 302 -5.13 11.98 10.23
N ALA A 303 -4.18 11.48 9.44
CA ALA A 303 -2.95 10.90 9.97
C ALA A 303 -1.73 11.71 9.48
N SER A 304 -0.60 11.54 10.14
CA SER A 304 0.71 11.87 9.57
C SER A 304 1.22 10.73 8.70
N ASP A 305 2.34 10.95 8.01
CA ASP A 305 3.20 9.86 7.56
C ASP A 305 3.83 9.12 8.77
N PHE A 306 4.71 8.15 8.49
CA PHE A 306 5.37 7.33 9.50
C PHE A 306 6.87 7.60 9.59
N LEU A 307 7.45 7.27 10.74
CA LEU A 307 8.89 7.02 10.89
C LEU A 307 9.08 5.58 11.39
N GLY A 308 10.12 4.87 10.93
CA GLY A 308 10.49 3.54 11.43
C GLY A 308 10.50 2.43 10.37
N GLY A 309 10.64 1.19 10.83
CA GLY A 309 10.86 0.01 9.99
C GLY A 309 9.61 -0.83 9.72
N PRO A 310 9.65 -1.73 8.72
CA PRO A 310 8.51 -2.56 8.30
C PRO A 310 8.29 -3.78 9.23
N HIS A 311 8.79 -3.74 10.47
CA HIS A 311 8.76 -4.87 11.38
C HIS A 311 7.55 -4.81 12.33
N GLY A 312 7.32 -5.88 13.09
CA GLY A 312 6.17 -5.98 13.98
C GLY A 312 4.84 -6.09 13.22
N THR A 313 3.74 -5.99 13.96
CA THR A 313 2.36 -6.05 13.45
C THR A 313 1.85 -4.63 13.22
N ALA A 314 1.14 -4.40 12.11
CA ALA A 314 0.54 -3.11 11.83
C ALA A 314 -0.61 -2.78 12.79
N PHE A 315 -0.77 -1.50 13.12
CA PHE A 315 -1.91 -0.99 13.88
C PHE A 315 -2.35 0.38 13.34
N ASN A 316 -3.63 0.71 13.53
CA ASN A 316 -4.19 2.01 13.23
C ASN A 316 -5.39 2.29 14.15
N ASP A 317 -5.27 3.28 15.02
CA ASP A 317 -6.29 3.60 16.03
C ASP A 317 -7.56 4.24 15.46
N ALA A 318 -7.62 4.55 14.16
CA ALA A 318 -8.72 5.32 13.59
C ALA A 318 -10.09 4.71 13.91
N ASP A 319 -10.20 3.37 13.86
CA ASP A 319 -11.43 2.66 14.16
C ASP A 319 -11.76 2.59 15.66
N ASP A 320 -10.74 2.64 16.51
CA ASP A 320 -10.83 2.49 17.98
C ASP A 320 -11.02 3.81 18.73
N LEU A 321 -10.91 4.94 18.05
CA LEU A 321 -11.16 6.26 18.64
C LEU A 321 -12.61 6.42 19.13
N PRO A 322 -12.83 7.06 20.30
CA PRO A 322 -14.17 7.41 20.74
C PRO A 322 -14.77 8.47 19.79
N ALA A 323 -16.12 8.55 19.74
CA ALA A 323 -16.82 9.47 18.85
C ALA A 323 -16.43 10.95 19.05
N ALA A 324 -16.03 11.32 20.27
CA ALA A 324 -15.43 12.61 20.60
C ALA A 324 -14.04 12.37 21.22
N PRO A 325 -12.96 12.39 20.41
CA PRO A 325 -11.61 12.17 20.91
C PRO A 325 -11.17 13.25 21.91
N ALA A 326 -10.99 12.86 23.17
CA ALA A 326 -10.52 13.75 24.24
C ALA A 326 -9.28 13.15 24.94
N PRO A 327 -8.06 13.32 24.39
CA PRO A 327 -6.84 12.83 25.02
C PRO A 327 -6.67 13.31 26.47
N ARG A 328 -6.30 12.40 27.37
CA ARG A 328 -6.21 12.69 28.82
C ARG A 328 -4.85 12.36 29.41
N THR A 329 -4.33 11.15 29.15
CA THR A 329 -3.04 10.72 29.68
C THR A 329 -2.23 10.05 28.58
N LEU A 330 -1.08 10.64 28.27
CA LEU A 330 -0.05 10.05 27.44
C LEU A 330 0.92 9.28 28.35
N THR A 331 1.22 8.03 28.01
CA THR A 331 2.24 7.22 28.67
C THR A 331 3.21 6.68 27.63
N LEU A 332 4.50 6.84 27.88
CA LEU A 332 5.57 6.25 27.09
C LEU A 332 6.31 5.24 27.92
N ARG A 333 6.65 4.09 27.34
CA ARG A 333 7.60 3.14 27.90
C ARG A 333 8.86 3.18 27.07
N GLY A 334 10.01 3.36 27.71
CA GLY A 334 11.26 3.42 26.97
C GLY A 334 12.50 3.19 27.82
N GLY A 335 13.60 2.99 27.12
CA GLY A 335 14.95 2.85 27.66
C GLY A 335 15.97 3.15 26.57
N ALA A 336 16.62 2.12 26.04
CA ALA A 336 17.48 2.29 24.86
C ALA A 336 16.68 2.64 23.59
N ARG A 337 15.42 2.21 23.53
CA ARG A 337 14.46 2.47 22.44
C ARG A 337 13.10 2.86 23.03
N LEU A 338 12.12 3.16 22.17
CA LEU A 338 10.73 3.29 22.59
C LEU A 338 10.08 1.90 22.61
N ASP A 339 9.74 1.41 23.79
CA ASP A 339 9.13 0.11 23.98
C ASP A 339 7.62 0.15 23.71
N ALA A 340 6.93 1.19 24.19
CA ALA A 340 5.49 1.35 23.96
C ALA A 340 5.02 2.81 24.02
N VAL A 341 3.89 3.06 23.36
CA VAL A 341 3.12 4.29 23.44
C VAL A 341 1.70 3.96 23.91
N THR A 342 1.12 4.79 24.77
CA THR A 342 -0.25 4.65 25.22
C THR A 342 -0.93 6.00 25.34
N LEU A 343 -2.11 6.14 24.77
CA LEU A 343 -2.97 7.31 24.93
C LEU A 343 -4.32 6.88 25.50
N THR A 344 -4.63 7.40 26.68
CA THR A 344 -5.96 7.24 27.28
C THR A 344 -6.77 8.50 27.05
N HIS A 345 -8.01 8.32 26.60
CA HIS A 345 -9.00 9.38 26.43
C HIS A 345 -9.92 9.49 27.63
N ASP A 346 -10.52 10.66 27.82
CA ASP A 346 -11.69 10.80 28.67
C ASP A 346 -12.79 9.82 28.22
N GLY A 347 -13.47 9.19 29.17
CA GLY A 347 -14.39 8.09 28.91
C GLY A 347 -13.75 6.70 28.97
N GLY A 348 -12.42 6.60 29.09
CA GLY A 348 -11.72 5.36 29.43
C GLY A 348 -11.22 4.54 28.24
N THR A 349 -11.40 5.00 27.00
CA THR A 349 -10.75 4.37 25.83
C THR A 349 -9.23 4.51 25.96
N THR A 350 -8.53 3.39 25.90
CA THR A 350 -7.06 3.32 25.99
C THR A 350 -6.51 2.66 24.74
N LEU A 351 -5.64 3.39 24.04
CA LEU A 351 -4.94 2.94 22.83
C LEU A 351 -3.49 2.65 23.22
N THR A 352 -3.04 1.40 23.08
CA THR A 352 -1.70 0.96 23.51
C THR A 352 -1.02 0.14 22.43
N HIS A 353 0.22 0.52 22.07
CA HIS A 353 1.02 -0.16 21.05
C HIS A 353 2.46 -0.35 21.50
N GLY A 354 3.08 -1.45 21.07
CA GLY A 354 4.42 -1.87 21.48
C GLY A 354 4.38 -2.91 22.60
N GLY A 355 5.51 -3.11 23.27
CA GLY A 355 5.69 -4.18 24.27
C GLY A 355 5.68 -3.71 25.72
N THR A 356 5.97 -4.64 26.62
CA THR A 356 5.95 -4.39 28.08
C THR A 356 7.31 -3.95 28.64
N GLY A 357 8.32 -3.82 27.78
CA GLY A 357 9.68 -3.40 28.15
C GLY A 357 9.77 -1.95 28.64
N GLY A 358 10.99 -1.47 28.82
CA GLY A 358 11.28 -0.10 29.23
C GLY A 358 10.70 0.32 30.59
N THR A 359 10.91 1.60 30.93
CA THR A 359 10.30 2.24 32.10
C THR A 359 9.17 3.15 31.65
N ALA A 360 8.02 3.06 32.31
CA ALA A 360 6.87 3.92 32.02
C ALA A 360 7.05 5.32 32.61
N THR A 361 6.78 6.34 31.80
CA THR A 361 6.62 7.73 32.21
C THR A 361 5.32 8.27 31.62
N SER A 362 4.61 9.12 32.36
CA SER A 362 3.29 9.62 31.96
C SER A 362 3.16 11.11 32.11
N LEU A 363 2.38 11.71 31.21
CA LEU A 363 1.92 13.08 31.26
C LEU A 363 0.39 13.08 31.25
N THR A 364 -0.19 13.57 32.33
CA THR A 364 -1.63 13.81 32.42
C THR A 364 -1.92 15.24 31.99
N LEU A 365 -2.67 15.40 30.91
CA LEU A 365 -3.01 16.69 30.28
C LEU A 365 -3.97 17.48 31.16
N ALA A 366 -3.67 18.73 31.48
CA ALA A 366 -4.62 19.56 32.21
C ALA A 366 -5.85 19.87 31.33
N THR A 367 -6.98 20.27 31.93
CA THR A 367 -8.19 20.63 31.18
C THR A 367 -7.88 21.66 30.10
N GLY A 368 -8.25 21.37 28.84
CA GLY A 368 -7.98 22.23 27.68
C GLY A 368 -6.51 22.28 27.25
N GLU A 369 -5.70 21.28 27.61
CA GLU A 369 -4.36 21.08 27.08
C GLU A 369 -4.37 19.99 26.03
N HIS A 370 -3.63 20.23 24.95
CA HIS A 370 -3.67 19.40 23.75
C HIS A 370 -2.27 18.97 23.35
N LEU A 371 -2.12 17.71 22.93
CA LEU A 371 -0.89 17.23 22.30
C LEU A 371 -0.79 17.85 20.90
N THR A 372 0.27 18.60 20.64
CA THR A 372 0.42 19.36 19.37
C THR A 372 1.52 18.85 18.49
N SER A 373 2.55 18.20 19.04
CA SER A 373 3.60 17.60 18.22
C SER A 373 4.27 16.41 18.90
N VAL A 374 4.95 15.59 18.09
CA VAL A 374 5.88 14.57 18.53
C VAL A 374 7.12 14.60 17.66
N LYS A 375 8.30 14.65 18.29
CA LYS A 375 9.57 14.35 17.64
C LYS A 375 9.88 12.86 17.85
N LEU A 376 9.98 12.12 16.77
CA LEU A 376 10.41 10.73 16.76
C LEU A 376 11.86 10.64 16.28
N THR A 377 12.59 9.67 16.79
CA THR A 377 13.91 9.30 16.24
C THR A 377 13.97 7.80 16.02
N GLN A 378 14.72 7.37 15.01
CA GLN A 378 14.86 5.97 14.63
C GLN A 378 16.32 5.52 14.59
N GLY A 379 16.53 4.21 14.58
CA GLY A 379 17.86 3.61 14.47
C GLY A 379 17.79 2.11 14.22
N GLN A 380 18.96 1.49 14.11
CA GLN A 380 19.09 0.06 13.87
C GLN A 380 19.32 -0.71 15.18
N LYS A 381 18.60 -1.80 15.37
CA LYS A 381 18.83 -2.81 16.41
C LYS A 381 18.78 -4.19 15.76
N ASP A 382 19.87 -4.94 15.84
CA ASP A 382 19.97 -6.29 15.28
C ASP A 382 19.58 -6.36 13.79
N GLY A 383 19.96 -5.33 13.02
CA GLY A 383 19.64 -5.20 11.59
C GLY A 383 18.19 -4.81 11.28
N ARG A 384 17.39 -4.45 12.29
CA ARG A 384 16.01 -3.97 12.15
C ARG A 384 15.87 -2.49 12.55
N THR A 385 15.24 -1.71 11.69
CA THR A 385 14.92 -0.29 11.98
C THR A 385 13.79 -0.21 13.00
N ARG A 386 13.96 0.58 14.06
CA ARG A 386 12.95 0.77 15.13
C ARG A 386 12.89 2.22 15.59
N ILE A 387 11.84 2.57 16.32
CA ILE A 387 11.76 3.86 17.01
C ILE A 387 12.63 3.83 18.26
N PHE A 388 13.58 4.76 18.32
CA PHE A 388 14.52 4.89 19.43
C PHE A 388 14.02 5.85 20.51
N SER A 389 13.29 6.90 20.13
CA SER A 389 12.69 7.81 21.12
C SER A 389 11.45 8.50 20.58
N ALA A 390 10.58 8.92 21.49
CA ALA A 390 9.53 9.90 21.23
C ALA A 390 9.62 11.04 22.23
N ALA A 391 9.38 12.27 21.76
CA ALA A 391 9.27 13.46 22.58
C ALA A 391 8.03 14.27 22.17
N PHE A 392 6.97 14.15 22.95
CA PHE A 392 5.70 14.85 22.73
C PHE A 392 5.73 16.24 23.36
N THR A 393 5.05 17.19 22.72
CA THR A 393 4.86 18.56 23.21
C THR A 393 3.39 18.92 23.22
N THR A 394 2.96 19.70 24.21
CA THR A 394 1.61 20.24 24.31
C THR A 394 1.54 21.72 23.92
N ASP A 395 0.34 22.21 23.65
CA ASP A 395 0.04 23.65 23.47
C ASP A 395 0.42 24.52 24.69
N ARG A 396 0.63 23.91 25.87
CA ARG A 396 1.13 24.56 27.09
C ARG A 396 2.62 24.44 27.29
N SER A 397 3.36 24.05 26.25
CA SER A 397 4.82 23.85 26.28
C SER A 397 5.29 22.81 27.31
N ARG A 398 4.41 21.90 27.74
CA ARG A 398 4.82 20.73 28.54
C ARG A 398 5.27 19.63 27.60
N THR A 399 6.20 18.80 28.06
CA THR A 399 6.76 17.73 27.26
C THR A 399 6.77 16.40 28.01
N LEU A 400 6.71 15.32 27.26
CA LEU A 400 6.99 13.96 27.74
C LEU A 400 7.90 13.28 26.73
N SER A 401 9.04 12.78 27.20
CA SER A 401 9.97 12.03 26.37
C SER A 401 10.32 10.68 26.99
N SER A 402 10.64 9.73 26.13
CA SER A 402 11.15 8.41 26.51
C SER A 402 11.97 7.79 25.38
N GLY A 403 12.85 6.85 25.72
CA GLY A 403 13.83 6.28 24.81
C GLY A 403 15.11 7.13 24.67
N THR A 404 16.11 6.60 23.99
CA THR A 404 17.40 7.27 23.77
C THR A 404 17.45 7.84 22.37
N ALA A 405 17.39 9.18 22.25
CA ALA A 405 17.30 9.84 20.96
C ALA A 405 18.53 9.59 20.07
N THR A 406 18.28 9.38 18.78
CA THR A 406 19.31 9.33 17.74
C THR A 406 19.31 10.63 16.92
N ALA A 407 20.22 10.75 15.95
CA ALA A 407 20.29 11.90 15.04
C ALA A 407 19.25 11.85 13.91
N ASP A 408 18.76 10.66 13.57
CA ASP A 408 17.79 10.45 12.50
C ASP A 408 16.37 10.54 13.06
N GLY A 409 15.63 11.57 12.66
CA GLY A 409 14.32 11.83 13.24
C GLY A 409 13.47 12.81 12.47
N THR A 410 12.18 12.78 12.80
CA THR A 410 11.12 13.57 12.16
C THR A 410 10.22 14.12 13.24
N THR A 411 9.69 15.33 13.03
CA THR A 411 8.68 15.92 13.90
C THR A 411 7.34 15.94 13.18
N PHE A 412 6.34 15.30 13.76
CA PHE A 412 4.96 15.39 13.34
C PHE A 412 4.25 16.45 14.16
N THR A 413 3.55 17.38 13.50
CA THR A 413 2.88 18.52 14.14
C THR A 413 1.42 18.56 13.69
N ALA A 414 0.51 18.64 14.64
CA ALA A 414 -0.91 18.79 14.36
C ALA A 414 -1.17 20.10 13.60
N PRO A 415 -2.07 20.11 12.60
CA PRO A 415 -2.51 21.34 11.96
C PRO A 415 -3.04 22.36 12.97
N SER A 416 -3.03 23.65 12.61
CA SER A 416 -3.60 24.69 13.46
C SER A 416 -5.06 24.40 13.80
N GLY A 417 -5.41 24.43 15.10
CA GLY A 417 -6.75 24.07 15.59
C GLY A 417 -6.99 22.56 15.74
N TRP A 418 -5.97 21.72 15.55
CA TRP A 418 -6.03 20.27 15.69
C TRP A 418 -5.09 19.79 16.81
N GLN A 419 -5.29 18.55 17.24
CA GLN A 419 -4.51 17.88 18.27
C GLN A 419 -4.21 16.43 17.87
N ILE A 420 -3.15 15.86 18.44
CA ILE A 420 -2.86 14.43 18.33
C ILE A 420 -3.85 13.66 19.21
N VAL A 421 -4.55 12.70 18.60
CA VAL A 421 -5.60 11.91 19.26
C VAL A 421 -5.38 10.41 19.24
N GLY A 422 -4.37 9.91 18.54
CA GLY A 422 -4.11 8.48 18.47
C GLY A 422 -2.88 8.19 17.63
N PHE A 423 -2.66 6.92 17.32
CA PHE A 423 -1.47 6.45 16.64
C PHE A 423 -1.80 5.54 15.46
N THR A 424 -0.83 5.42 14.58
CA THR A 424 -0.80 4.44 13.50
C THR A 424 0.64 4.01 13.29
N GLY A 425 0.89 2.77 12.87
CA GLY A 425 2.26 2.30 12.72
C GLY A 425 2.39 0.79 12.82
N ARG A 426 3.50 0.34 13.41
CA ARG A 426 3.80 -1.08 13.62
C ARG A 426 4.51 -1.31 14.95
N GLY A 427 4.16 -2.39 15.64
CA GLY A 427 4.72 -2.72 16.94
C GLY A 427 4.79 -4.23 17.22
N GLY A 428 5.69 -4.57 18.13
CA GLY A 428 5.87 -5.91 18.69
C GLY A 428 6.40 -5.79 20.11
N ASP A 429 7.55 -6.38 20.41
CA ASP A 429 8.22 -6.19 21.71
C ASP A 429 8.62 -4.73 21.98
N GLU A 430 8.77 -3.93 20.91
CA GLU A 430 9.07 -2.50 20.92
C GLU A 430 8.23 -1.80 19.82
N VAL A 431 8.27 -0.47 19.74
CA VAL A 431 7.66 0.27 18.61
C VAL A 431 8.60 0.26 17.41
N ASP A 432 8.19 -0.39 16.33
CA ASP A 432 8.99 -0.53 15.11
C ASP A 432 8.78 0.66 14.15
N LYS A 433 7.54 1.14 14.05
CA LYS A 433 7.12 2.28 13.22
C LYS A 433 6.00 3.07 13.89
N LEU A 434 6.01 4.39 13.79
CA LEU A 434 5.01 5.25 14.40
C LEU A 434 4.70 6.49 13.56
N GLY A 435 3.42 6.78 13.45
CA GLY A 435 2.80 8.03 13.04
C GLY A 435 1.69 8.39 14.03
N VAL A 436 1.03 9.53 13.82
CA VAL A 436 -0.01 10.06 14.70
C VAL A 436 -1.30 10.32 13.96
N LEU A 437 -2.42 10.22 14.67
CA LEU A 437 -3.73 10.66 14.21
C LEU A 437 -4.05 12.04 14.76
N TYR A 438 -4.67 12.88 13.95
CA TYR A 438 -5.09 14.23 14.30
C TYR A 438 -6.61 14.38 14.19
N ALA A 439 -7.20 15.11 15.14
CA ALA A 439 -8.58 15.60 15.04
C ALA A 439 -8.67 17.08 15.46
N PRO A 440 -9.70 17.82 15.05
CA PRO A 440 -9.95 19.18 15.53
C PRO A 440 -10.06 19.25 17.06
N ILE A 441 -9.59 20.33 17.65
CA ILE A 441 -9.84 20.64 19.06
C ILE A 441 -11.33 20.97 19.20
N SER A 442 -11.97 20.33 20.18
CA SER A 442 -13.41 20.46 20.47
C SER A 442 -13.72 21.67 21.32
#